data_AF-A0A9Q1F0S8-F1
#
_entry.id   AF-A0A9Q1F0S8-F1
#
_cell.length_a   1.000
_cell.length_b   1.000
_cell.length_c   1.000
_cell.angle_alpha   90.00
_cell.angle_beta   90.00
_cell.angle_gamma   90.00
#
_symmetry.space_group_name_H-M   'P 1'
#
loop_
_entity.id
_entity.type
_entity.pdbx_description
1 polymer ?
#
loop_
_entity_poly.entity_id
_entity_poly.type
_entity_poly.pdbx_seq_one_letter_code
_entity_poly.pdbx_strand_id
1 'polypeptide(L)'
;MQLLNVCSKWPGSTHDSFILRHSRVGLRLEAGESGDGWLLAEELRYNLAHGRTRSVVERTIGLLKGRWRCLDASGGKLLYKPEKVTRIILACGVLHNIALRHGIGMDVEIRMDPQEPPNPPPNEAPAPADAVRRRRQLIQRLVD
;
A
#
# COMPACT_ATOMS: atom_id res chain seq x y z
N MET A 1 -3.33 -15.75 -9.49
CA MET A 1 -2.37 -14.64 -9.65
C MET A 1 -0.97 -15.14 -9.34
N GLN A 2 -0.03 -15.01 -10.28
CA GLN A 2 1.36 -15.41 -10.11
C GLN A 2 2.18 -14.28 -9.47
N LEU A 3 3.06 -14.62 -8.54
CA LEU A 3 3.99 -13.69 -7.90
C LEU A 3 5.31 -13.67 -8.67
N LEU A 4 5.74 -12.50 -9.12
CA LEU A 4 7.01 -12.34 -9.85
C LEU A 4 8.12 -11.78 -8.97
N ASN A 5 7.77 -10.94 -7.99
CA ASN A 5 8.72 -10.31 -7.09
C ASN A 5 8.06 -10.02 -5.73
N VAL A 6 8.85 -10.09 -4.66
CA VAL A 6 8.45 -9.73 -3.30
C VAL A 6 9.56 -8.88 -2.70
N CYS A 7 9.26 -7.63 -2.37
CA CYS A 7 10.17 -6.70 -1.70
C CYS A 7 9.63 -6.40 -0.29
N SER A 8 10.32 -6.88 0.74
CA SER A 8 9.92 -6.71 2.15
C SER A 8 10.86 -5.80 2.95
N LYS A 9 11.66 -4.95 2.26
CA LYS A 9 12.67 -4.09 2.87
C LYS A 9 12.10 -2.92 3.69
N TRP A 10 10.80 -2.69 3.63
CA TRP A 10 10.17 -1.48 4.17
C TRP A 10 9.03 -1.82 5.15
N PRO A 11 8.99 -1.19 6.33
CA PRO A 11 7.94 -1.42 7.30
C PRO A 11 6.63 -0.73 6.89
N GLY A 12 5.52 -1.48 6.83
CA GLY A 12 4.14 -0.97 6.87
C GLY A 12 3.72 0.08 5.83
N SER A 13 2.69 0.87 6.20
CA SER A 13 2.08 1.97 5.43
C SER A 13 3.05 3.08 5.04
N THR A 14 4.28 3.03 5.54
CA THR A 14 5.38 3.93 5.17
C THR A 14 5.70 3.83 3.68
N HIS A 15 5.37 2.73 3.01
CA HIS A 15 5.56 2.58 1.57
C HIS A 15 4.89 3.71 0.76
N ASP A 16 3.64 4.06 1.07
CA ASP A 16 2.89 5.01 0.25
C ASP A 16 3.31 6.45 0.52
N SER A 17 3.56 6.79 1.80
CA SER A 17 4.15 8.08 2.18
C SER A 17 5.58 8.24 1.65
N PHE A 18 6.37 7.17 1.63
CA PHE A 18 7.74 7.17 1.10
C PHE A 18 7.75 7.34 -0.41
N ILE A 19 6.92 6.60 -1.15
CA ILE A 19 6.79 6.77 -2.60
C ILE A 19 6.34 8.18 -2.91
N LEU A 20 5.35 8.72 -2.19
CA LEU A 20 4.89 10.08 -2.44
C LEU A 20 6.02 11.10 -2.22
N ARG A 21 6.72 11.05 -1.07
CA ARG A 21 7.85 11.95 -0.75
C ARG A 21 8.98 11.91 -1.77
N HIS A 22 9.33 10.73 -2.26
CA HIS A 22 10.43 10.57 -3.20
C HIS A 22 9.99 10.62 -4.67
N SER A 23 8.68 10.80 -4.93
CA SER A 23 8.17 10.98 -6.29
C SER A 23 8.44 12.41 -6.77
N ARG A 24 8.51 12.58 -8.09
CA ARG A 24 8.53 13.91 -8.72
C ARG A 24 7.32 14.78 -8.33
N VAL A 25 6.19 14.17 -8.00
CA VAL A 25 4.99 14.89 -7.55
C VAL A 25 5.20 15.45 -6.15
N GLY A 26 5.76 14.65 -5.23
CA GLY A 26 6.08 15.09 -3.86
C GLY A 26 7.09 16.23 -3.84
N LEU A 27 8.19 16.11 -4.60
CA LEU A 27 9.22 17.13 -4.68
C LEU A 27 8.70 18.48 -5.24
N ARG A 28 7.81 18.43 -6.25
CA ARG A 28 7.23 19.65 -6.85
C ARG A 28 6.18 20.30 -5.96
N LEU A 29 5.49 19.50 -5.14
CA LEU A 29 4.58 19.99 -4.11
C LEU A 29 5.37 20.76 -3.01
N GLU A 30 6.51 20.22 -2.58
CA GLU A 30 7.40 20.84 -1.58
C GLU A 30 8.09 22.10 -2.11
N ALA A 31 8.48 22.12 -3.39
CA ALA A 31 9.14 23.26 -4.04
C ALA A 31 8.21 24.46 -4.30
N GLY A 32 6.90 24.33 -4.06
CA GLY A 32 5.93 25.43 -4.28
C GLY A 32 5.80 25.87 -5.74
N GLU A 33 6.26 25.04 -6.69
CA GLU A 33 6.50 25.42 -8.08
C GLU A 33 5.25 25.52 -8.97
N SER A 34 4.04 25.44 -8.41
CA SER A 34 2.87 25.15 -9.24
C SER A 34 1.66 26.04 -8.96
N GLY A 35 1.10 26.59 -10.04
CA GLY A 35 -0.18 27.28 -10.03
C GLY A 35 -1.38 26.34 -9.82
N ASP A 36 -2.50 26.93 -9.43
CA ASP A 36 -3.69 26.31 -8.80
C ASP A 36 -4.31 25.09 -9.54
N GLY A 37 -4.15 24.96 -10.86
CA GLY A 37 -4.81 23.90 -11.65
C GLY A 37 -3.95 22.70 -12.05
N TRP A 38 -2.63 22.87 -12.24
CA TRP A 38 -1.77 21.82 -12.81
C TRP A 38 -1.47 20.69 -11.82
N LEU A 39 -1.32 21.02 -10.52
CA LEU A 39 -1.07 20.03 -9.48
C LEU A 39 -2.22 19.07 -9.27
N LEU A 40 -3.47 19.54 -9.37
CA LEU A 40 -4.65 18.71 -9.11
C LEU A 40 -4.83 17.62 -10.16
N ALA A 41 -4.54 17.91 -11.42
CA ALA A 41 -4.57 16.91 -12.49
C ALA A 41 -3.47 15.85 -12.32
N GLU A 42 -2.23 16.25 -12.02
CA GLU A 42 -1.12 15.31 -11.85
C GLU A 42 -1.26 14.49 -10.56
N GLU A 43 -1.71 15.11 -9.46
CA GLU A 43 -2.01 14.43 -8.19
C GLU A 43 -3.16 13.43 -8.38
N LEU A 44 -4.21 13.79 -9.13
CA LEU A 44 -5.32 12.88 -9.43
C LEU A 44 -4.83 11.67 -10.24
N ARG A 45 -4.02 11.90 -11.29
CA ARG A 45 -3.45 10.81 -12.09
C ARG A 45 -2.56 9.90 -11.25
N TYR A 46 -1.72 10.47 -10.40
CA TYR A 46 -0.90 9.72 -9.45
C TYR A 46 -1.78 8.89 -8.50
N ASN A 47 -2.78 9.50 -7.86
CA ASN A 47 -3.68 8.82 -6.92
C ASN A 47 -4.46 7.69 -7.59
N LEU A 48 -4.92 7.88 -8.84
CA LEU A 48 -5.61 6.83 -9.61
C LEU A 48 -4.68 5.67 -9.96
N ALA A 49 -3.46 5.95 -10.45
CA ALA A 49 -2.48 4.93 -10.78
C ALA A 49 -2.00 4.17 -9.53
N HIS A 50 -1.77 4.91 -8.45
CA HIS A 50 -1.38 4.38 -7.15
C HIS A 50 -2.48 3.51 -6.55
N GLY A 51 -3.73 3.99 -6.53
CA GLY A 51 -4.90 3.25 -6.04
C GLY A 51 -5.10 1.92 -6.78
N ARG A 52 -5.01 1.92 -8.11
CA ARG A 52 -5.09 0.69 -8.92
C ARG A 52 -4.01 -0.32 -8.55
N THR A 53 -2.77 0.15 -8.40
CA THR A 53 -1.63 -0.70 -8.03
C THR A 53 -1.83 -1.27 -6.63
N ARG A 54 -2.26 -0.44 -5.68
CA ARG A 54 -2.52 -0.82 -4.29
C ARG A 54 -3.62 -1.87 -4.19
N SER A 55 -4.73 -1.72 -4.92
CA SER A 55 -5.80 -2.73 -4.94
C SER A 55 -5.33 -4.12 -5.38
N VAL A 56 -4.40 -4.19 -6.35
CA VAL A 56 -3.81 -5.46 -6.80
C VAL A 56 -2.92 -6.06 -5.69
N VAL A 57 -2.09 -5.22 -5.05
CA VAL A 57 -1.21 -5.65 -3.95
C VAL A 57 -2.02 -6.14 -2.76
N GLU A 58 -3.01 -5.38 -2.31
CA GLU A 58 -3.86 -5.74 -1.17
C GLU A 58 -4.64 -7.04 -1.43
N ARG A 59 -5.22 -7.20 -2.61
CA ARG A 59 -5.87 -8.46 -3.02
C ARG A 59 -4.88 -9.63 -2.96
N THR A 60 -3.65 -9.42 -3.42
CA THR A 60 -2.61 -10.46 -3.42
C THR A 60 -2.21 -10.86 -2.00
N ILE A 61 -2.05 -9.88 -1.10
CA ILE A 61 -1.78 -10.11 0.32
C ILE A 61 -2.93 -10.88 0.97
N GLY A 62 -4.19 -10.49 0.69
CA GLY A 62 -5.37 -11.19 1.17
C GLY A 62 -5.41 -12.66 0.74
N LEU A 63 -5.10 -12.94 -0.54
CA LEU A 63 -5.00 -14.31 -1.04
C LEU A 63 -3.89 -15.12 -0.35
N LEU A 64 -2.72 -14.52 -0.14
CA LEU A 64 -1.61 -15.17 0.57
C LEU A 64 -1.95 -15.46 2.04
N LYS A 65 -2.57 -14.52 2.75
CA LYS A 65 -3.04 -14.71 4.13
C LYS A 65 -4.08 -15.82 4.24
N GLY A 66 -5.04 -15.83 3.33
CA GLY A 66 -6.07 -16.87 3.32
C GLY A 66 -5.54 -18.25 2.94
N ARG A 67 -4.54 -18.34 2.05
CA ARG A 67 -3.87 -19.62 1.72
C ARG A 67 -2.97 -20.11 2.87
N TRP A 68 -2.24 -19.19 3.50
CA TRP A 68 -1.23 -19.50 4.51
C TRP A 68 -1.61 -18.85 5.84
N ARG A 69 -2.33 -19.60 6.69
CA ARG A 69 -2.81 -19.11 7.99
C ARG A 69 -1.71 -18.59 8.92
N CYS A 70 -0.45 -18.99 8.70
CA CYS A 70 0.70 -18.44 9.43
C CYS A 70 0.97 -16.95 9.14
N LEU A 71 0.43 -16.40 8.06
CA LEU A 71 0.49 -14.98 7.72
C LEU A 71 -0.75 -14.21 8.19
N ASP A 72 -1.81 -14.93 8.57
CA ASP A 72 -3.07 -14.34 8.98
C ASP A 72 -3.12 -14.08 10.49
N ALA A 73 -3.71 -12.95 10.88
CA ALA A 73 -3.79 -12.58 12.29
C ALA A 73 -4.63 -13.58 13.10
N SER A 74 -5.60 -14.29 12.47
CA SER A 74 -6.36 -15.35 13.12
C SER A 74 -5.53 -16.59 13.50
N GLY A 75 -4.40 -16.81 12.83
CA GLY A 75 -3.42 -17.85 13.17
C GLY A 75 -2.38 -17.40 14.19
N GLY A 76 -2.46 -16.15 14.66
CA GLY A 76 -1.47 -15.50 15.50
C GLY A 76 -0.48 -14.63 14.71
N LYS A 77 0.12 -13.64 15.38
CA LYS A 77 1.19 -12.81 14.78
C LYS A 77 2.48 -13.63 14.71
N LEU A 78 3.26 -13.44 13.65
CA LEU A 78 4.60 -14.03 13.56
C LEU A 78 5.53 -13.40 14.61
N LEU A 79 5.75 -14.11 15.71
CA LEU A 79 6.64 -13.70 16.81
C LEU A 79 8.12 -13.96 16.48
N TYR A 80 8.57 -13.53 15.31
CA TYR A 80 9.95 -13.66 14.85
C TYR A 80 10.55 -12.30 14.53
N LYS A 81 11.88 -12.23 14.49
CA LYS A 81 12.59 -11.04 14.02
C LYS A 81 12.20 -10.73 12.55
N PRO A 82 12.15 -9.45 12.13
CA PRO A 82 11.72 -9.04 10.79
C PRO A 82 12.42 -9.77 9.64
N GLU A 83 13.69 -10.14 9.83
CA GLU A 83 14.48 -10.87 8.82
C GLU A 83 13.95 -12.28 8.62
N LYS A 84 13.52 -12.94 9.70
CA LYS A 84 12.91 -14.28 9.63
C LYS A 84 11.48 -14.21 9.09
N VAL A 85 10.71 -13.19 9.48
CA VAL A 85 9.38 -12.93 8.92
C VAL A 85 9.46 -12.73 7.41
N THR A 86 10.42 -11.96 6.92
CA THR A 86 10.70 -11.78 5.49
C THR A 86 10.92 -13.12 4.78
N ARG A 87 11.75 -14.01 5.34
CA ARG A 87 12.00 -15.33 4.75
C ARG A 87 10.73 -16.19 4.70
N ILE A 88 9.88 -16.13 5.72
CA ILE A 88 8.60 -16.83 5.76
C ILE A 88 7.67 -16.33 4.66
N ILE A 89 7.55 -15.01 4.49
CA ILE A 89 6.73 -14.39 3.43
C ILE A 89 7.23 -14.82 2.04
N LEU A 90 8.55 -14.81 1.83
CA LEU A 90 9.16 -15.27 0.57
C LEU A 90 8.84 -16.75 0.30
N ALA A 91 8.99 -17.61 1.30
CA ALA A 91 8.65 -19.03 1.18
C ALA A 91 7.16 -19.23 0.82
N CYS A 92 6.25 -18.48 1.45
CA CYS A 92 4.82 -18.51 1.14
C CYS A 92 4.54 -18.09 -0.32
N GLY A 93 5.25 -17.09 -0.83
CA GLY A 93 5.14 -16.65 -2.22
C GLY A 93 5.64 -17.70 -3.22
N VAL A 94 6.77 -18.35 -2.94
CA VAL A 94 7.32 -19.43 -3.77
C VAL A 94 6.36 -20.63 -3.77
N LEU A 95 5.90 -21.06 -2.59
CA LEU A 95 4.96 -22.18 -2.45
C LEU A 95 3.63 -21.90 -3.15
N HIS A 96 3.14 -20.66 -3.10
CA HIS A 96 1.94 -20.25 -3.83
C HIS A 96 2.10 -20.42 -5.34
N ASN A 97 3.24 -20.01 -5.89
CA ASN A 97 3.53 -20.20 -7.32
C ASN A 97 3.65 -21.69 -7.70
N ILE A 98 4.28 -22.50 -6.86
CA ILE A 98 4.36 -23.96 -7.05
C ILE A 98 2.94 -24.55 -7.08
N ALA A 99 2.13 -24.21 -6.08
CA ALA A 99 0.77 -24.73 -5.98
C ALA A 99 -0.11 -24.32 -7.18
N LEU A 100 0.05 -23.10 -7.70
CA LEU A 100 -0.59 -22.67 -8.94
C LEU A 100 -0.16 -23.52 -10.15
N ARG A 101 1.14 -23.83 -10.28
CA ARG A 101 1.64 -24.67 -11.39
C ARG A 101 1.11 -26.10 -11.34
N HIS A 102 0.84 -26.62 -10.13
CA HIS A 102 0.25 -27.93 -9.93
C HIS A 102 -1.29 -27.93 -9.97
N GLY A 103 -1.92 -26.80 -10.33
CA GLY A 103 -3.39 -26.70 -10.41
C GLY A 103 -4.09 -26.79 -9.06
N ILE A 104 -3.36 -26.62 -7.95
CA ILE A 104 -3.93 -26.63 -6.61
C ILE A 104 -4.61 -25.27 -6.39
N GLY A 105 -5.92 -25.28 -6.62
CA GLY A 105 -6.82 -24.15 -6.37
C GLY A 105 -6.76 -23.66 -4.92
N MET A 106 -7.30 -22.46 -4.70
CA MET A 106 -7.50 -21.91 -3.36
C MET A 106 -9.00 -21.80 -3.12
N ASP A 107 -9.53 -22.60 -2.20
CA ASP A 107 -10.89 -22.41 -1.66
C ASP A 107 -10.84 -21.37 -0.54
N VAL A 108 -10.45 -20.16 -0.91
CA VAL A 108 -10.25 -19.06 0.03
C VAL A 108 -11.28 -17.99 -0.29
N GLU A 109 -12.29 -17.85 0.56
CA GLU A 109 -13.05 -16.61 0.63
C GLU A 109 -12.04 -15.48 0.91
N ILE A 110 -11.97 -14.50 0.01
CA ILE A 110 -11.12 -13.32 0.23
C ILE A 110 -11.71 -12.58 1.42
N ARG A 111 -11.23 -12.88 2.62
CA ARG A 111 -11.46 -12.05 3.78
C ARG A 111 -10.65 -10.77 3.57
N MET A 112 -11.36 -9.72 3.18
CA MET A 112 -10.83 -8.38 3.32
C MET A 112 -10.75 -8.12 4.82
N ASP A 113 -9.54 -8.18 5.38
CA ASP A 113 -9.30 -7.62 6.71
C ASP A 113 -9.87 -6.19 6.70
N PRO A 114 -10.61 -5.78 7.75
CA PRO A 114 -10.90 -4.37 7.96
C PRO A 114 -9.60 -3.61 7.79
N GLN A 115 -9.64 -2.56 6.97
CA GLN A 115 -8.48 -1.73 6.70
C GLN A 115 -7.92 -1.30 8.07
N GLU A 116 -6.75 -1.83 8.46
CA GLU A 116 -6.13 -1.42 9.71
C GLU A 116 -6.04 0.11 9.66
N PRO A 117 -6.55 0.82 10.70
CA PRO A 117 -6.49 2.27 10.70
C PRO A 117 -5.05 2.67 10.41
N PRO A 118 -4.83 3.71 9.59
CA PRO A 118 -3.49 4.11 9.17
C PRO A 118 -2.62 4.18 10.42
N ASN A 119 -1.55 3.37 10.45
CA ASN A 119 -0.61 3.43 11.57
C ASN A 119 -0.23 4.89 11.75
N PRO A 120 -0.43 5.47 12.95
CA PRO A 120 -0.01 6.84 13.20
C PRO A 120 1.48 6.89 12.86
N PRO A 121 1.91 7.86 12.04
CA PRO A 121 3.29 7.91 11.59
C PRO A 121 4.21 7.92 12.82
N PRO A 122 5.32 7.18 12.80
CA PRO A 122 6.27 7.22 13.90
C PRO A 122 6.85 8.62 13.93
N ASN A 123 6.37 9.44 14.87
CA ASN A 123 6.88 10.77 15.19
C ASN A 123 6.67 11.89 14.13
N GLU A 124 5.64 11.81 13.28
CA GLU A 124 5.26 12.97 12.45
C GLU A 124 4.01 13.63 13.03
N ALA A 125 4.10 14.95 13.22
CA ALA A 125 2.98 15.79 13.58
C ALA A 125 1.77 15.47 12.69
N PRO A 126 0.53 15.55 13.22
CA PRO A 126 -0.68 15.34 12.42
C PRO A 126 -0.59 16.14 11.13
N ALA A 127 -0.97 15.51 10.01
CA ALA A 127 -0.91 16.12 8.68
C ALA A 127 -1.37 17.59 8.79
N PRO A 128 -0.54 18.57 8.34
CA PRO A 128 -0.82 19.96 8.62
C PRO A 128 -2.24 20.25 8.16
N ALA A 129 -3.12 20.63 9.10
CA ALA A 129 -4.54 20.83 8.83
C ALA A 129 -4.75 21.76 7.63
N ASP A 130 -3.78 22.65 7.40
CA ASP A 130 -3.70 23.58 6.29
C ASP A 130 -3.54 22.91 4.92
N ALA A 131 -2.83 21.78 4.80
CA ALA A 131 -2.70 21.06 3.53
C ALA A 131 -4.04 20.44 3.09
N VAL A 132 -4.77 19.83 4.03
CA VAL A 132 -6.11 19.27 3.79
C VAL A 132 -7.11 20.39 3.48
N ARG A 133 -7.01 21.52 4.19
CA ARG A 133 -7.86 22.70 3.99
C ARG A 133 -7.61 23.37 2.63
N ARG A 134 -6.34 23.57 2.25
CA ARG A 134 -5.94 24.13 0.94
C ARG A 134 -6.39 23.24 -0.20
N ARG A 135 -6.23 21.91 -0.08
CA ARG A 135 -6.73 20.96 -1.07
C ARG A 135 -8.24 21.09 -1.28
N ARG A 136 -9.02 21.13 -0.20
CA ARG A 136 -10.50 21.31 -0.29
C ARG A 136 -10.88 22.64 -0.94
N GLN A 137 -10.17 23.73 -0.60
CA GLN A 137 -10.42 25.05 -1.17
C GLN A 137 -10.11 25.11 -2.67
N LEU A 138 -9.00 24.49 -3.13
CA LEU A 138 -8.67 24.43 -4.55
C LEU A 138 -9.65 23.57 -5.35
N ILE A 139 -10.09 22.44 -4.80
CA ILE A 139 -11.14 21.60 -5.42
C ILE A 139 -12.43 22.42 -5.59
N GLN A 140 -12.82 23.20 -4.58
CA GLN A 140 -14.02 24.03 -4.65
C GLN A 140 -13.92 25.10 -5.74
N ARG A 141 -12.74 25.73 -5.92
CA ARG A 141 -12.51 26.79 -6.93
C ARG A 141 -12.46 26.31 -8.38
N LEU A 142 -12.22 25.02 -8.63
CA LEU A 142 -12.13 24.45 -9.98
C LEU A 142 -13.45 23.83 -10.45
N VAL A 143 -14.44 23.73 -9.56
CA VAL A 143 -15.78 23.18 -9.83
C VAL A 143 -16.79 24.27 -10.21
N ASP A 144 -16.45 25.54 -10.00
CA ASP A 144 -17.18 26.74 -10.44
C ASP A 144 -16.60 27.28 -11.77
#